data_AF-A0A7R8VX52-F1
#
_entry.id   AF-A0A7R8VX52-F1
#
_cell.length_a   1.000
_cell.length_b   1.000
_cell.length_c   1.000
_cell.angle_alpha   90.00
_cell.angle_beta   90.00
_cell.angle_gamma   90.00
#
_symmetry.space_group_name_H-M   'P 1'
#
loop_
_entity.id
_entity.type
_entity.pdbx_description
1 polymer ?
#
loop_
_entity_poly.entity_id
_entity_poly.type
_entity_poly.pdbx_seq_one_letter_code
_entity_poly.pdbx_strand_id
1 'polypeptide(L)'
;TDALSINIIIIILPFRETLITGTDALSINIIIIIIILPFRETLITQLNNTICLPRTVLKDSELEKLYSHSHFDTVISRTFRALYSGEGNVLVAAPTNHHKAQAAELAIFGAVKRRSDAKVIFVSPEGAEVAERLEDWRHRLGDTHRLTIQALSEKITANARVFADNQVILGTSRHWWHTSCLPEVRRSIALGK
;
A
#
# COMPACT_ATOMS: atom_id res chain seq x y z
N THR A 1 22.83 -12.68 -7.29
CA THR A 1 23.04 -11.21 -7.24
C THR A 1 21.68 -10.57 -6.99
N ASP A 2 21.01 -11.04 -5.94
CA ASP A 2 19.56 -10.95 -5.85
C ASP A 2 19.22 -9.98 -4.74
N ALA A 3 18.93 -8.74 -5.14
CA ALA A 3 18.43 -7.70 -4.26
C ALA A 3 17.06 -8.14 -3.74
N LEU A 4 17.06 -8.64 -2.49
CA LEU A 4 15.90 -9.07 -1.74
C LEU A 4 14.95 -7.89 -1.57
N SER A 5 13.92 -7.91 -2.41
CA SER A 5 13.01 -6.80 -2.63
C SER A 5 11.81 -6.96 -1.70
N ILE A 6 11.75 -6.15 -0.64
CA ILE A 6 10.47 -5.86 0.03
C ILE A 6 9.57 -5.23 -1.03
N ASN A 7 8.39 -5.80 -1.22
CA ASN A 7 7.46 -5.43 -2.27
C ASN A 7 6.17 -4.86 -1.68
N ILE A 8 6.24 -3.64 -1.12
CA ILE A 8 5.20 -2.56 -1.06
C ILE A 8 5.04 -1.97 0.33
N ILE A 9 5.54 -0.74 0.50
CA ILE A 9 5.28 0.16 1.63
C ILE A 9 4.35 1.27 1.14
N ILE A 10 3.07 1.27 1.52
CA ILE A 10 2.12 2.33 1.17
C ILE A 10 2.15 3.39 2.27
N ILE A 11 2.69 4.58 2.03
CA ILE A 11 2.75 5.67 2.99
C ILE A 11 1.70 6.72 2.63
N ILE A 12 0.60 6.78 3.38
CA ILE A 12 -0.28 7.95 3.40
C ILE A 12 0.30 8.93 4.43
N LEU A 13 0.68 10.14 4.00
CA LEU A 13 1.08 11.23 4.91
C LEU A 13 -0.02 12.29 4.94
N PRO A 14 -0.35 12.87 6.11
CA PRO A 14 -1.27 13.97 6.21
C PRO A 14 -0.44 15.23 5.96
N PHE A 15 -1.08 16.30 5.55
CA PHE A 15 -0.34 17.54 5.38
C PHE A 15 0.07 18.12 6.75
N ARG A 16 1.33 17.94 7.14
CA ARG A 16 2.15 18.89 7.90
C ARG A 16 3.62 18.67 7.54
N GLU A 17 4.31 19.76 7.22
CA GLU A 17 5.68 19.81 6.70
C GLU A 17 6.64 18.90 7.48
N THR A 18 7.00 17.75 6.92
CA THR A 18 8.24 17.07 7.29
C THR A 18 8.78 16.33 6.07
N LEU A 19 9.75 16.97 5.41
CA LEU A 19 10.59 16.33 4.41
C LEU A 19 11.38 15.21 5.09
N ILE A 20 11.21 13.96 4.65
CA ILE A 20 12.17 12.91 4.98
C ILE A 20 13.33 13.07 4.00
N THR A 21 14.27 13.94 4.33
CA THR A 21 15.62 13.89 3.77
C THR A 21 16.40 12.84 4.55
N GLY A 22 16.68 11.71 3.91
CA GLY A 22 17.46 10.62 4.49
C GLY A 22 18.15 9.83 3.40
N THR A 23 19.29 10.33 2.94
CA THR A 23 20.35 9.54 2.31
C THR A 23 20.84 8.52 3.33
N ASP A 24 20.63 7.22 3.08
CA ASP A 24 21.61 6.13 3.20
C ASP A 24 20.95 4.73 3.21
N ALA A 25 21.40 3.91 2.25
CA ALA A 25 21.48 2.45 2.20
C ALA A 25 20.33 1.58 2.78
N LEU A 26 19.47 1.09 1.88
CA LEU A 26 19.16 -0.32 1.61
C LEU A 26 18.16 -0.33 0.45
N SER A 27 18.37 -1.15 -0.58
CA SER A 27 17.48 -1.29 -1.74
C SER A 27 16.16 -1.95 -1.33
N ILE A 28 15.31 -1.19 -0.62
CA ILE A 28 14.00 -1.59 -0.15
C ILE A 28 13.03 -1.26 -1.26
N ASN A 29 12.52 -2.29 -1.91
CA ASN A 29 12.15 -2.16 -3.29
C ASN A 29 10.68 -1.88 -3.57
N ILE A 30 9.79 -1.42 -2.68
CA ILE A 30 8.57 -0.71 -3.14
C ILE A 30 8.11 0.25 -2.05
N ILE A 31 7.95 1.52 -2.42
CA ILE A 31 7.37 2.61 -1.62
C ILE A 31 6.27 3.28 -2.46
N ILE A 32 4.99 3.11 -2.11
CA ILE A 32 3.86 3.88 -2.60
C ILE A 32 3.64 5.03 -1.62
N ILE A 33 4.29 6.16 -1.85
CA ILE A 33 3.97 7.40 -1.13
C ILE A 33 2.67 7.96 -1.73
N ILE A 34 1.65 8.17 -0.91
CA ILE A 34 0.39 8.83 -1.25
C ILE A 34 0.41 10.19 -0.52
N ILE A 35 0.85 11.23 -1.23
CA ILE A 35 0.89 12.61 -0.72
C ILE A 35 -0.35 13.37 -1.17
N ILE A 36 -1.00 14.04 -0.22
CA ILE A 36 -1.96 15.11 -0.49
C ILE A 36 -1.14 16.37 -0.76
N LEU A 37 -0.99 16.76 -2.03
CA LEU A 37 -0.21 17.94 -2.41
C LEU A 37 -1.02 19.23 -2.25
N PRO A 38 -0.44 20.31 -1.69
CA PRO A 38 -0.98 21.65 -1.89
C PRO A 38 -0.78 22.06 -3.36
N PHE A 39 -1.79 22.73 -3.92
CA PHE A 39 -1.89 23.15 -5.31
C PHE A 39 -0.66 23.96 -5.77
N ARG A 40 0.22 23.34 -6.56
CA ARG A 40 1.18 24.01 -7.44
C ARG A 40 0.99 23.46 -8.86
N GLU A 41 0.71 24.35 -9.79
CA GLU A 41 0.19 24.05 -11.14
C GLU A 41 1.15 23.23 -12.04
N THR A 42 2.43 23.08 -11.68
CA THR A 42 3.46 22.54 -12.57
C THR A 42 3.67 21.02 -12.52
N LEU A 43 3.03 20.29 -11.59
CA LEU A 43 3.20 18.83 -11.43
C LEU A 43 1.90 18.02 -11.64
N ILE A 44 0.83 18.68 -12.10
CA ILE A 44 -0.46 18.02 -12.31
C ILE A 44 -0.41 17.25 -13.62
N THR A 45 -0.52 15.92 -13.52
CA THR A 45 -0.69 15.07 -14.70
C THR A 45 -2.05 15.36 -15.32
N GLN A 46 -2.06 15.97 -16.51
CA GLN A 46 -3.29 16.27 -17.26
C GLN A 46 -4.05 14.97 -17.56
N LEU A 47 -5.29 14.86 -17.06
CA LEU A 47 -6.16 13.68 -17.22
C LEU A 47 -6.89 13.64 -18.58
N ASN A 48 -6.30 14.23 -19.62
CA ASN A 48 -6.98 14.37 -20.90
C ASN A 48 -7.14 13.00 -21.58
N ASN A 49 -8.37 12.68 -21.99
CA ASN A 49 -8.78 11.48 -22.74
C ASN A 49 -8.46 10.12 -22.10
N THR A 50 -8.44 10.01 -20.77
CA THR A 50 -8.29 8.69 -20.13
C THR A 50 -9.62 7.94 -20.16
N ILE A 51 -9.65 6.79 -20.84
CA ILE A 51 -10.82 5.90 -20.85
C ILE A 51 -10.94 5.24 -19.47
N CYS A 52 -12.13 5.30 -18.87
CA CYS A 52 -12.43 4.57 -17.64
C CYS A 52 -12.29 3.07 -17.88
N LEU A 53 -11.43 2.39 -17.12
CA LEU A 53 -11.22 0.97 -17.25
C LEU A 53 -12.39 0.20 -16.62
N PRO A 54 -12.96 -0.82 -17.29
CA PRO A 54 -13.97 -1.67 -16.68
C PRO A 54 -13.35 -2.51 -15.56
N ARG A 55 -14.14 -2.86 -14.52
CA ARG A 55 -13.65 -3.72 -13.43
C ARG A 55 -13.13 -5.08 -13.89
N THR A 56 -13.61 -5.56 -15.05
CA THR A 56 -13.19 -6.81 -15.71
C THR A 56 -11.71 -6.86 -16.07
N VAL A 57 -11.00 -5.72 -16.02
CA VAL A 57 -9.54 -5.65 -16.21
C VAL A 57 -8.77 -6.40 -15.11
N LEU A 58 -9.38 -6.62 -13.94
CA LEU A 58 -8.79 -7.39 -12.84
C LEU A 58 -8.57 -8.86 -13.21
N LYS A 59 -9.45 -9.42 -14.07
CA LYS A 59 -9.45 -10.83 -14.49
C LYS A 59 -9.58 -11.80 -13.31
N ASP A 60 -10.35 -11.42 -12.30
CA ASP A 60 -10.59 -12.20 -11.09
C ASP A 60 -12.03 -11.92 -10.61
N SER A 61 -12.89 -12.94 -10.69
CA SER A 61 -14.30 -12.79 -10.38
C SER A 61 -14.57 -12.45 -8.93
N GLU A 62 -13.69 -12.83 -8.00
CA GLU A 62 -13.86 -12.53 -6.58
C GLU A 62 -13.47 -11.07 -6.30
N LEU A 63 -12.36 -10.60 -6.89
CA LEU A 63 -11.97 -9.19 -6.81
C LEU A 63 -12.98 -8.26 -7.48
N GLU A 64 -13.57 -8.68 -8.60
CA GLU A 64 -14.57 -7.88 -9.31
C GLU A 64 -15.85 -7.66 -8.50
N LYS A 65 -16.23 -8.63 -7.64
CA LYS A 65 -17.38 -8.51 -6.73
C LYS A 65 -17.15 -7.50 -5.61
N LEU A 66 -15.89 -7.24 -5.24
CA LEU A 66 -15.53 -6.25 -4.21
C LEU A 66 -15.80 -4.81 -4.63
N TYR A 67 -15.97 -4.57 -5.94
CA TYR A 67 -16.25 -3.25 -6.49
C TYR A 67 -17.70 -3.20 -7.00
N SER A 68 -18.52 -2.35 -6.36
CA SER A 68 -19.91 -2.12 -6.76
C SER A 68 -20.04 -1.41 -8.12
N HIS A 69 -19.05 -0.60 -8.48
CA HIS A 69 -19.03 0.18 -9.71
C HIS A 69 -18.57 -0.67 -10.92
N SER A 70 -19.11 -0.38 -12.11
CA SER A 70 -18.75 -1.10 -13.34
C SER A 70 -17.39 -0.69 -13.90
N HIS A 71 -16.99 0.57 -13.70
CA HIS A 71 -15.75 1.15 -14.20
C HIS A 71 -14.99 1.87 -13.09
N PHE A 72 -13.67 1.88 -13.19
CA PHE A 72 -12.78 2.66 -12.35
C PHE A 72 -12.79 4.13 -12.78
N ASP A 73 -12.59 5.02 -11.81
CA ASP A 73 -12.39 6.45 -12.10
C ASP A 73 -11.17 6.66 -13.01
N THR A 74 -11.13 7.78 -13.73
CA THR A 74 -10.00 8.18 -14.58
C THR A 74 -8.65 8.18 -13.87
N VAL A 75 -8.58 8.60 -12.60
CA VAL A 75 -7.34 8.63 -11.81
C VAL A 75 -6.81 7.22 -11.55
N ILE A 76 -7.70 6.32 -11.13
CA ILE A 76 -7.37 4.91 -10.89
C ILE A 76 -7.06 4.22 -12.20
N SER A 77 -7.85 4.44 -13.25
CA SER A 77 -7.67 3.86 -14.56
C SER A 77 -6.29 4.16 -15.15
N ARG A 78 -5.80 5.40 -14.98
CA ARG A 78 -4.48 5.81 -15.44
C ARG A 78 -3.33 5.15 -14.67
N THR A 79 -3.51 4.93 -13.38
CA THR A 79 -2.50 4.35 -12.49
C THR A 79 -2.61 2.83 -12.34
N PHE A 80 -3.69 2.23 -12.87
CA PHE A 80 -4.03 0.82 -12.73
C PHE A 80 -2.89 -0.09 -13.16
N ARG A 81 -2.29 0.17 -14.33
CA ARG A 81 -1.22 -0.67 -14.87
C ARG A 81 -0.04 -0.75 -13.91
N ALA A 82 0.39 0.39 -13.36
CA ALA A 82 1.51 0.43 -12.45
C ALA A 82 1.19 -0.19 -11.08
N LEU A 83 -0.01 0.07 -10.53
CA LEU A 83 -0.45 -0.49 -9.25
C LEU A 83 -0.65 -2.01 -9.31
N TYR A 84 -1.35 -2.50 -10.34
CA TYR A 84 -1.76 -3.90 -10.43
C TYR A 84 -0.71 -4.79 -11.12
N SER A 85 -0.05 -4.29 -12.16
CA SER A 85 0.98 -5.06 -12.90
C SER A 85 2.38 -4.90 -12.30
N GLY A 86 2.59 -3.93 -11.40
CA GLY A 86 3.86 -3.72 -10.71
C GLY A 86 4.91 -2.97 -11.53
N GLU A 87 4.51 -2.05 -12.40
CA GLU A 87 5.44 -1.22 -13.20
C GLU A 87 6.00 -0.06 -12.37
N GLY A 88 6.97 -0.37 -11.51
CA GLY A 88 7.72 0.61 -10.74
C GLY A 88 6.94 1.23 -9.58
N ASN A 89 7.53 2.30 -9.02
CA ASN A 89 6.94 3.03 -7.90
C ASN A 89 5.96 4.09 -8.39
N VAL A 90 4.81 4.21 -7.71
CA VAL A 90 3.73 5.13 -8.09
C VAL A 90 3.44 6.08 -6.94
N LEU A 91 3.38 7.37 -7.27
CA LEU A 91 2.86 8.42 -6.39
C LEU A 91 1.44 8.77 -6.86
N VAL A 92 0.44 8.51 -6.03
CA VAL A 92 -0.96 8.88 -6.29
C VAL A 92 -1.34 10.08 -5.44
N ALA A 93 -1.42 11.25 -6.06
CA ALA A 93 -1.88 12.48 -5.43
C ALA A 93 -3.33 12.77 -5.85
N ALA A 94 -4.29 12.18 -5.15
CA ALA A 94 -5.71 12.37 -5.42
C ALA A 94 -6.37 13.30 -4.37
N PRO A 95 -7.33 14.16 -4.78
CA PRO A 95 -8.03 15.03 -3.85
C PRO A 95 -8.93 14.23 -2.89
N THR A 96 -9.58 13.18 -3.39
CA THR A 96 -10.52 12.35 -2.62
C THR A 96 -9.81 11.17 -1.95
N ASN A 97 -10.11 10.91 -0.68
CA ASN A 97 -9.56 9.76 0.07
C ASN A 97 -9.97 8.40 -0.52
N HIS A 98 -11.14 8.31 -1.17
CA HIS A 98 -11.58 7.09 -1.86
C HIS A 98 -10.57 6.60 -2.91
N HIS A 99 -10.05 7.49 -3.76
CA HIS A 99 -9.07 7.10 -4.78
C HIS A 99 -7.76 6.60 -4.16
N LYS A 100 -7.35 7.15 -3.01
CA LYS A 100 -6.15 6.68 -2.30
C LYS A 100 -6.34 5.27 -1.75
N ALA A 101 -7.48 5.04 -1.11
CA ALA A 101 -7.84 3.73 -0.59
C ALA A 101 -7.91 2.68 -1.72
N GLN A 102 -8.61 3.00 -2.81
CA GLN A 102 -8.71 2.10 -3.96
C GLN A 102 -7.36 1.82 -4.63
N ALA A 103 -6.50 2.84 -4.73
CA ALA A 103 -5.14 2.63 -5.24
C ALA A 103 -4.32 1.70 -4.33
N ALA A 104 -4.47 1.82 -3.01
CA ALA A 104 -3.79 0.97 -2.05
C ALA A 104 -4.27 -0.50 -2.12
N GLU A 105 -5.58 -0.71 -2.25
CA GLU A 105 -6.17 -2.04 -2.47
C GLU A 105 -5.61 -2.69 -3.75
N LEU A 106 -5.62 -1.97 -4.87
CA LEU A 106 -5.10 -2.47 -6.14
C LEU A 106 -3.62 -2.85 -6.06
N ALA A 107 -2.83 -2.08 -5.31
CA ALA A 107 -1.43 -2.41 -5.08
C ALA A 107 -1.25 -3.69 -4.26
N ILE A 108 -2.06 -3.89 -3.21
CA ILE A 108 -2.05 -5.12 -2.40
C ILE A 108 -2.38 -6.32 -3.28
N PHE A 109 -3.46 -6.24 -4.06
CA PHE A 109 -3.85 -7.32 -4.96
C PHE A 109 -2.78 -7.60 -6.03
N GLY A 110 -2.22 -6.56 -6.61
CA GLY A 110 -1.11 -6.68 -7.56
C GLY A 110 0.13 -7.35 -6.93
N ALA A 111 0.41 -7.07 -5.65
CA ALA A 111 1.51 -7.70 -4.90
C ALA A 111 1.29 -9.19 -4.72
N VAL A 112 0.14 -9.56 -4.15
CA VAL A 112 -0.23 -10.93 -3.81
C VAL A 112 -0.36 -11.78 -5.06
N LYS A 113 -0.92 -11.22 -6.14
CA LYS A 113 -1.06 -11.91 -7.43
C LYS A 113 0.29 -12.27 -8.05
N ARG A 114 1.29 -11.39 -7.93
CA ARG A 114 2.64 -11.63 -8.44
C ARG A 114 3.42 -12.59 -7.56
N ARG A 115 3.23 -12.48 -6.24
CA ARG A 115 3.94 -13.28 -5.25
C ARG A 115 3.02 -13.55 -4.06
N SER A 116 2.63 -14.82 -3.89
CA SER A 116 1.72 -15.24 -2.83
C SER A 116 2.29 -15.02 -1.43
N ASP A 117 3.61 -15.00 -1.26
CA ASP A 117 4.31 -14.69 -0.01
C ASP A 117 4.67 -13.20 0.12
N ALA A 118 4.12 -12.31 -0.72
CA ALA A 118 4.38 -10.89 -0.60
C ALA A 118 3.87 -10.33 0.74
N LYS A 119 4.75 -9.60 1.43
CA LYS A 119 4.37 -8.74 2.56
C LYS A 119 4.17 -7.31 2.09
N VAL A 120 3.04 -6.74 2.49
CA VAL A 120 2.64 -5.36 2.20
C VAL A 120 2.46 -4.61 3.51
N ILE A 121 3.10 -3.45 3.63
CA ILE A 121 3.00 -2.60 4.80
C ILE A 121 2.26 -1.33 4.41
N PHE A 122 1.12 -1.08 5.04
CA PHE A 122 0.36 0.14 4.90
C PHE A 122 0.65 1.04 6.11
N VAL A 123 1.27 2.17 5.83
CA VAL A 123 1.60 3.23 6.77
C VAL A 123 0.63 4.37 6.53
N SER A 124 -0.19 4.68 7.52
CA SER A 124 -0.99 5.90 7.54
C SER A 124 -0.51 6.77 8.70
N PRO A 125 -0.76 8.07 8.71
CA PRO A 125 -0.14 8.92 9.70
C PRO A 125 -0.99 9.11 10.94
N GLU A 126 -2.29 8.87 10.80
CA GLU A 126 -3.27 8.92 11.85
C GLU A 126 -3.68 7.49 12.20
N GLY A 127 -3.62 7.14 13.48
CA GLY A 127 -4.07 5.82 13.95
C GLY A 127 -5.55 5.56 13.68
N ALA A 128 -6.38 6.61 13.58
CA ALA A 128 -7.80 6.49 13.28
C ALA A 128 -8.04 5.96 11.86
N GLU A 129 -7.32 6.47 10.86
CA GLU A 129 -7.38 5.95 9.48
C GLU A 129 -6.86 4.51 9.43
N VAL A 130 -5.80 4.18 10.16
CA VAL A 130 -5.33 2.79 10.28
C VAL A 130 -6.41 1.87 10.84
N ALA A 131 -7.13 2.29 11.89
CA ALA A 131 -8.18 1.50 12.52
C ALA A 131 -9.39 1.32 11.59
N GLU A 132 -9.84 2.38 10.93
CA GLU A 132 -10.91 2.34 9.93
C GLU A 132 -10.55 1.37 8.78
N ARG A 133 -9.32 1.49 8.26
CA ARG A 133 -8.83 0.63 7.17
C ARG A 133 -8.66 -0.82 7.60
N LEU A 134 -8.21 -1.06 8.83
CA LEU A 134 -8.07 -2.41 9.36
C LEU A 134 -9.41 -3.15 9.37
N GLU A 135 -10.47 -2.49 9.83
CA GLU A 135 -11.81 -3.08 9.89
C GLU A 135 -12.36 -3.35 8.47
N ASP A 136 -12.30 -2.34 7.59
CA ASP A 136 -12.77 -2.48 6.20
C ASP A 136 -12.02 -3.59 5.45
N TRP A 137 -10.69 -3.62 5.56
CA TRP A 137 -9.88 -4.60 4.85
C TRP A 137 -9.97 -5.99 5.43
N ARG A 138 -10.14 -6.15 6.75
CA ARG A 138 -10.39 -7.49 7.31
C ARG A 138 -11.66 -8.10 6.74
N HIS A 139 -12.75 -7.34 6.70
CA HIS A 139 -14.01 -7.83 6.14
C HIS A 139 -13.93 -8.03 4.62
N ARG A 140 -13.34 -7.10 3.87
CA ARG A 140 -13.35 -7.17 2.40
C ARG A 140 -12.27 -8.09 1.83
N LEU A 141 -11.05 -8.01 2.36
CA LEU A 141 -9.87 -8.70 1.84
C LEU A 141 -9.59 -10.01 2.58
N GLY A 142 -9.78 -10.02 3.90
CA GLY A 142 -9.54 -11.20 4.73
C GLY A 142 -10.47 -12.35 4.38
N ASP A 143 -11.77 -12.09 4.31
CA ASP A 143 -12.77 -13.12 4.04
C ASP A 143 -12.72 -13.63 2.59
N THR A 144 -12.43 -12.75 1.63
CA THR A 144 -12.47 -13.06 0.19
C THR A 144 -11.19 -13.73 -0.30
N HIS A 145 -10.02 -13.28 0.17
CA HIS A 145 -8.72 -13.73 -0.35
C HIS A 145 -7.86 -14.48 0.67
N ARG A 146 -8.40 -14.75 1.87
CA ARG A 146 -7.66 -15.39 2.98
C ARG A 146 -6.37 -14.66 3.32
N LEU A 147 -6.33 -13.35 3.09
CA LEU A 147 -5.20 -12.51 3.44
C LEU A 147 -5.18 -12.30 4.94
N THR A 148 -4.01 -12.49 5.54
CA THR A 148 -3.79 -12.21 6.96
C THR A 148 -3.49 -10.72 7.15
N ILE A 149 -4.39 -10.03 7.85
CA ILE A 149 -4.38 -8.56 7.99
C ILE A 149 -4.37 -8.15 9.46
N GLN A 150 -3.33 -7.44 9.85
CA GLN A 150 -3.13 -7.03 11.24
C GLN A 150 -2.48 -5.65 11.34
N ALA A 151 -2.92 -4.85 12.32
CA ALA A 151 -2.25 -3.60 12.64
C ALA A 151 -1.11 -3.79 13.65
N LEU A 152 -0.05 -3.00 13.50
CA LEU A 152 1.02 -2.84 14.48
C LEU A 152 0.45 -2.24 15.76
N SER A 153 0.93 -2.75 16.88
CA SER A 153 0.53 -2.31 18.21
C SER A 153 1.61 -1.44 18.84
N GLU A 154 1.26 -0.73 19.91
CA GLU A 154 2.20 0.02 20.75
C GLU A 154 3.23 -0.89 21.44
N LYS A 155 2.89 -2.18 21.62
CA LYS A 155 3.79 -3.20 22.17
C LYS A 155 4.75 -3.70 21.10
N ILE A 156 5.90 -3.02 20.97
CA ILE A 156 6.94 -3.30 19.96
C ILE A 156 7.37 -4.78 19.95
N THR A 157 7.50 -5.43 21.10
CA THR A 157 7.92 -6.84 21.20
C THR A 157 6.94 -7.82 20.54
N ALA A 158 5.65 -7.48 20.48
CA ALA A 158 4.65 -8.28 19.78
C ALA A 158 4.68 -8.05 18.26
N ASN A 159 5.17 -6.89 17.81
CA ASN A 159 5.14 -6.52 16.38
C ASN A 159 6.04 -7.40 15.51
N ALA A 160 7.10 -8.02 16.06
CA ALA A 160 7.90 -9.00 15.32
C ALA A 160 7.08 -10.22 14.89
N ARG A 161 6.18 -10.70 15.77
CA ARG A 161 5.27 -11.81 15.45
C ARG A 161 4.20 -11.38 14.46
N VAL A 162 3.61 -10.19 14.67
CA VAL A 162 2.66 -9.59 13.72
C VAL A 162 3.28 -9.51 12.33
N PHE A 163 4.54 -9.06 12.24
CA PHE A 163 5.26 -9.00 10.98
C PHE A 163 5.45 -10.37 10.35
N ALA A 164 5.83 -11.39 11.13
CA ALA A 164 6.06 -12.73 10.62
C ALA A 164 4.76 -13.40 10.11
N ASP A 165 3.68 -13.31 10.88
CA ASP A 165 2.46 -14.10 10.67
C ASP A 165 1.50 -13.49 9.63
N ASN A 166 1.64 -12.20 9.31
CA ASN A 166 0.69 -11.48 8.47
C ASN A 166 1.29 -11.08 7.11
N GLN A 167 0.46 -11.07 6.07
CA GLN A 167 0.82 -10.58 4.74
C GLN A 167 0.59 -9.09 4.63
N VAL A 168 -0.53 -8.58 5.15
CA VAL A 168 -0.85 -7.14 5.12
C VAL A 168 -0.75 -6.58 6.53
N ILE A 169 0.15 -5.62 6.70
CA ILE A 169 0.46 -5.03 7.99
C ILE A 169 0.12 -3.56 7.94
N LEU A 170 -0.78 -3.09 8.79
CA LEU A 170 -1.14 -1.68 8.87
C LEU A 170 -0.47 -1.02 10.07
N GLY A 171 -0.14 0.26 10.01
CA GLY A 171 0.44 0.95 11.15
C GLY A 171 0.68 2.42 10.91
N THR A 172 1.15 3.11 11.94
CA THR A 172 1.60 4.50 11.79
C THR A 172 3.08 4.57 11.42
N SER A 173 3.52 5.72 10.92
CA SER A 173 4.94 5.97 10.66
C SER A 173 5.81 5.68 11.89
N ARG A 174 5.31 6.06 13.07
CA ARG A 174 5.93 5.77 14.37
C ARG A 174 6.00 4.27 14.66
N HIS A 175 4.89 3.55 14.51
CA HIS A 175 4.86 2.10 14.73
C HIS A 175 5.80 1.35 13.78
N TRP A 176 5.80 1.73 12.50
CA TRP A 176 6.68 1.14 11.49
C TRP A 176 8.15 1.42 11.80
N TRP A 177 8.50 2.66 12.15
CA TRP A 177 9.86 3.02 12.56
C TRP A 177 10.39 2.10 13.66
N HIS A 178 9.66 1.96 14.77
CA HIS A 178 10.09 1.09 15.87
C HIS A 178 10.20 -0.39 15.44
N THR A 179 9.26 -0.87 14.63
CA THR A 179 9.21 -2.26 14.18
C THR A 179 10.35 -2.59 13.20
N SER A 180 10.69 -1.67 12.29
CA SER A 180 11.76 -1.82 11.30
C SER A 180 13.18 -1.89 11.92
N CYS A 181 13.31 -1.43 13.16
CA CYS A 181 14.56 -1.50 13.92
C CYS A 181 14.76 -2.85 14.62
N LEU A 182 13.74 -3.72 14.67
CA LEU A 182 13.85 -5.03 15.31
C LEU A 182 14.75 -5.97 14.51
N PRO A 183 15.70 -6.68 15.15
CA PRO A 183 16.60 -7.61 14.47
C PRO A 183 15.87 -8.71 13.71
N GLU A 184 14.78 -9.24 14.26
CA GLU A 184 13.96 -10.28 13.65
C GLU A 184 13.32 -9.80 12.35
N VAL A 185 12.75 -8.59 12.38
CA VAL A 185 12.12 -7.96 11.21
C VAL A 185 13.17 -7.64 10.17
N ARG A 186 14.32 -7.07 10.55
CA ARG A 186 15.43 -6.80 9.63
C ARG A 186 15.96 -8.07 8.97
N ARG A 187 16.07 -9.17 9.72
CA ARG A 187 16.46 -10.47 9.15
C ARG A 187 15.41 -10.98 8.15
N SER A 188 14.12 -10.92 8.49
CA SER A 188 13.05 -11.35 7.57
C SER A 188 13.08 -10.54 6.27
N ILE A 189 13.19 -9.22 6.40
CA ILE A 189 13.37 -8.29 5.29
C ILE A 189 14.59 -8.65 4.44
N ALA A 190 15.73 -8.87 5.08
CA ALA A 190 16.97 -9.25 4.41
C ALA A 190 16.88 -10.63 3.74
N LEU A 191 15.96 -11.49 4.18
CA LEU A 191 15.68 -12.80 3.56
C LEU A 191 14.55 -12.73 2.53
N GLY A 192 13.98 -11.55 2.28
CA GLY A 192 12.90 -11.35 1.33
C GLY A 192 11.58 -12.02 1.72
N LYS A 193 11.46 -12.37 3.01
CA LYS A 193 10.32 -13.06 3.62
C LYS A 193 9.42 -12.09 4.38
#